data_AF-A0A2A4INW6-F1
#
_entry.id   AF-A0A2A4INW6-F1
#
_cell.length_a   1.000
_cell.length_b   1.000
_cell.length_c   1.000
_cell.angle_alpha   90.00
_cell.angle_beta   90.00
_cell.angle_gamma   90.00
#
_symmetry.space_group_name_H-M   'P 1'
#
loop_
_entity.id
_entity.type
_entity.pdbx_description
1 polymer ?
#
loop_
_entity_poly.entity_id
_entity_poly.type
_entity_poly.pdbx_seq_one_letter_code
_entity_poly.pdbx_strand_id
1 'polypeptide(L)'
;MNITDKYNLSINSANISKLENTKKQYGNAKFSIDENVQNKSDNNAVSKYGKDFEKKRLRQVSEDFEALMINQMLKEMRKTVDKSGLIDGGMAEQIFEDMLYDEYAKEFSKTKTFGLADIIYNQMEKYV
;
A
#
# COMPACT_ATOMS: atom_id res chain seq x y z
N MET A 1 -33.38 -0.64 4.76
CA MET A 1 -31.94 -0.44 4.50
C MET A 1 -31.80 -0.14 3.02
N ASN A 2 -31.35 1.05 2.65
CA ASN A 2 -31.31 1.46 1.24
C ASN A 2 -30.13 0.78 0.53
N ILE A 3 -30.21 0.61 -0.79
CA ILE A 3 -29.15 -0.03 -1.58
C ILE A 3 -27.81 0.67 -1.33
N THR A 4 -27.82 2.01 -1.28
CA THR A 4 -26.67 2.86 -0.93
C THR A 4 -26.03 2.50 0.42
N ASP A 5 -26.83 2.20 1.45
CA ASP A 5 -26.32 1.82 2.77
C ASP A 5 -25.62 0.45 2.75
N LYS A 6 -26.15 -0.48 1.96
CA LYS A 6 -25.58 -1.82 1.80
C LYS A 6 -24.25 -1.80 1.03
N TYR A 7 -24.12 -0.92 0.04
CA TYR A 7 -22.86 -0.69 -0.69
C TYR A 7 -21.83 0.02 0.18
N ASN A 8 -22.20 1.07 0.92
CA ASN A 8 -21.29 1.74 1.86
C ASN A 8 -20.79 0.79 2.96
N LEU A 9 -21.65 -0.12 3.44
CA LEU A 9 -21.25 -1.16 4.39
C LEU A 9 -20.30 -2.20 3.75
N SER A 10 -20.55 -2.58 2.49
CA SER A 10 -19.69 -3.49 1.72
C SER A 10 -18.30 -2.91 1.46
N ILE A 11 -18.21 -1.64 1.04
CA ILE A 11 -16.93 -0.93 0.81
C ILE A 11 -16.16 -0.75 2.12
N ASN A 12 -16.83 -0.35 3.20
CA ASN A 12 -16.20 -0.27 4.52
C ASN A 12 -15.69 -1.64 4.98
N SER A 13 -16.44 -2.72 4.76
CA SER A 13 -15.99 -4.09 5.08
C SER A 13 -14.83 -4.57 4.21
N ALA A 14 -14.76 -4.15 2.94
CA ALA A 14 -13.65 -4.45 2.03
C ALA A 14 -12.38 -3.67 2.39
N ASN A 15 -12.53 -2.44 2.89
CA ASN A 15 -11.42 -1.66 3.42
C ASN A 15 -10.93 -2.22 4.76
N ILE A 16 -11.83 -2.68 5.63
CA ILE A 16 -11.46 -3.39 6.87
C ILE A 16 -10.76 -4.72 6.54
N SER A 17 -11.20 -5.47 5.54
CA SER A 17 -10.52 -6.71 5.14
C SER A 17 -9.17 -6.45 4.47
N LYS A 18 -9.00 -5.37 3.69
CA LYS A 18 -7.68 -4.89 3.25
C LYS A 18 -6.81 -4.41 4.43
N LEU A 19 -7.38 -3.75 5.43
CA LEU A 19 -6.67 -3.33 6.65
C LEU A 19 -6.25 -4.54 7.49
N GLU A 20 -7.10 -5.57 7.59
CA GLU A 20 -6.80 -6.82 8.29
C GLU A 20 -5.81 -7.68 7.49
N ASN A 21 -5.88 -7.70 6.17
CA ASN A 21 -4.90 -8.39 5.32
C ASN A 21 -3.54 -7.68 5.34
N THR A 22 -3.52 -6.34 5.40
CA THR A 22 -2.30 -5.56 5.62
C THR A 22 -1.76 -5.73 7.04
N LYS A 23 -2.60 -5.81 8.08
CA LYS A 23 -2.15 -6.24 9.42
C LYS A 23 -1.66 -7.69 9.45
N LYS A 24 -2.26 -8.59 8.66
CA LYS A 24 -1.88 -10.00 8.57
C LYS A 24 -0.50 -10.18 7.92
N GLN A 25 -0.17 -9.39 6.89
CA GLN A 25 1.18 -9.37 6.29
C GLN A 25 2.23 -8.75 7.24
N TYR A 26 1.89 -7.81 8.12
CA TYR A 26 2.83 -7.22 9.09
C TYR A 26 2.89 -7.95 10.44
N GLY A 27 1.84 -8.68 10.82
CA GLY A 27 1.67 -9.35 12.12
C GLY A 27 1.83 -10.87 12.10
N ASN A 28 1.89 -11.51 10.93
CA ASN A 28 2.08 -12.97 10.81
C ASN A 28 3.46 -13.40 10.30
N ALA A 29 4.51 -12.60 10.49
CA ALA A 29 5.85 -13.16 10.62
C ALA A 29 6.03 -13.73 12.05
N LYS A 30 5.07 -14.54 12.49
CA LYS A 30 5.18 -15.32 13.72
C LYS A 30 6.07 -16.51 13.40
N PHE A 31 7.37 -16.31 13.62
CA PHE A 31 8.26 -17.28 14.25
C PHE A 31 7.91 -18.76 13.99
N SER A 32 8.37 -19.32 12.88
CA SER A 32 8.67 -20.74 12.77
C SER A 32 10.16 -20.92 13.03
N ILE A 33 10.56 -20.87 14.30
CA ILE A 33 11.81 -21.53 14.70
C ILE A 33 11.45 -22.99 14.84
N ASP A 34 11.94 -23.80 13.89
CA ASP A 34 11.94 -25.24 14.03
C ASP A 34 12.55 -25.60 15.39
N GLU A 35 11.79 -26.35 16.18
CA GLU A 35 12.05 -26.72 17.58
C GLU A 35 13.18 -27.76 17.70
N ASN A 36 14.31 -27.52 17.01
CA ASN A 36 15.52 -28.33 17.10
C ASN A 36 16.82 -27.53 16.81
N VAL A 37 16.93 -26.30 17.32
CA VAL A 37 18.23 -25.60 17.40
C VAL A 37 18.75 -25.67 18.84
N GLN A 38 19.25 -26.84 19.20
CA GLN A 38 20.06 -27.01 20.40
C GLN A 38 21.43 -26.37 20.16
N ASN A 39 21.67 -25.27 20.88
CA ASN A 39 22.98 -24.73 21.27
C ASN A 39 23.99 -24.46 20.14
N LYS A 40 24.03 -23.21 19.65
CA LYS A 40 25.30 -22.47 19.53
C LYS A 40 25.06 -20.97 19.53
N SER A 41 25.82 -20.31 20.37
CA SER A 41 25.84 -18.88 20.66
C SER A 41 26.16 -18.06 19.39
N ASP A 42 25.16 -17.52 18.71
CA ASP A 42 25.32 -16.49 17.68
C ASP A 42 24.31 -15.35 17.90
N ASN A 43 24.55 -14.54 18.93
CA ASN A 43 23.75 -13.34 19.26
C ASN A 43 23.68 -12.31 18.10
N ASN A 44 24.52 -12.44 17.07
CA ASN A 44 24.52 -11.57 15.90
C ASN A 44 23.43 -11.92 14.87
N ALA A 45 23.00 -13.18 14.77
CA ALA A 45 22.03 -13.60 13.77
C ALA A 45 20.65 -13.00 14.04
N VAL A 46 20.18 -13.07 15.30
CA VAL A 46 18.86 -12.55 15.73
C VAL A 46 18.72 -11.04 15.48
N SER A 47 19.78 -10.26 15.71
CA SER A 47 19.78 -8.80 15.48
C SER A 47 19.73 -8.41 13.99
N LYS A 48 20.29 -9.25 13.11
CA LYS A 48 20.34 -9.01 11.67
C LYS A 48 18.98 -9.24 11.01
N TYR A 49 18.27 -10.30 11.40
CA TYR A 49 16.91 -10.57 10.92
C TYR A 49 15.93 -9.44 11.26
N GLY A 50 16.05 -8.83 12.43
CA GLY A 50 15.24 -7.67 12.81
C GLY A 50 15.50 -6.45 11.93
N LYS A 51 16.77 -6.13 11.65
CA LYS A 51 17.12 -5.00 10.78
C LYS A 51 16.69 -5.21 9.33
N ASP A 52 16.87 -6.41 8.79
CA ASP A 52 16.46 -6.72 7.42
C ASP A 52 14.93 -6.67 7.26
N PHE A 53 14.18 -7.07 8.30
CA PHE A 53 12.73 -6.93 8.35
C PHE A 53 12.29 -5.45 8.36
N GLU A 54 12.89 -4.61 9.21
CA GLU A 54 12.55 -3.19 9.27
C GLU A 54 12.91 -2.45 7.97
N LYS A 55 14.03 -2.79 7.33
CA LYS A 55 14.37 -2.24 6.00
C LYS A 55 13.33 -2.61 4.94
N LYS A 56 12.89 -3.87 4.91
CA LYS A 56 11.85 -4.32 3.98
C LYS A 56 10.52 -3.60 4.24
N ARG A 57 10.16 -3.42 5.52
CA ARG A 57 8.96 -2.68 5.91
C ARG A 57 9.05 -1.21 5.50
N LEU A 58 10.19 -0.57 5.74
CA LEU A 58 10.43 0.82 5.34
C LEU A 58 10.31 1.00 3.82
N ARG A 59 10.88 0.05 3.06
CA ARG A 59 10.77 0.04 1.59
C ARG A 59 9.31 0.00 1.14
N GLN A 60 8.53 -0.91 1.70
CA GLN A 60 7.12 -1.06 1.36
C GLN A 60 6.31 0.21 1.69
N VAL A 61 6.53 0.79 2.88
CA VAL A 61 5.85 2.04 3.28
C VAL A 61 6.22 3.21 2.36
N SER A 62 7.47 3.25 1.91
CA SER A 62 7.94 4.29 0.97
C SER A 62 7.26 4.16 -0.39
N GLU A 63 7.10 2.93 -0.90
CA GLU A 63 6.38 2.63 -2.16
C GLU A 63 4.87 2.90 -2.04
N ASP A 64 4.26 2.60 -0.89
CA ASP A 64 2.85 2.91 -0.61
C ASP A 64 2.60 4.42 -0.56
N PHE A 65 3.54 5.19 0.01
CA PHE A 65 3.45 6.65 0.03
C PHE A 65 3.57 7.25 -1.38
N GLU A 66 4.52 6.75 -2.18
CA GLU A 66 4.66 7.16 -3.58
C GLU A 66 3.37 6.88 -4.37
N ALA A 67 2.74 5.72 -4.16
CA ALA A 67 1.44 5.41 -4.77
C ALA A 67 0.36 6.44 -4.39
N LEU A 68 0.28 6.87 -3.12
CA LEU A 68 -0.68 7.90 -2.71
C LEU A 68 -0.43 9.24 -3.41
N MET A 69 0.83 9.66 -3.54
CA MET A 69 1.15 10.89 -4.26
C MET A 69 0.82 10.80 -5.75
N ILE A 70 1.16 9.70 -6.40
CA ILE A 70 0.83 9.47 -7.81
C ILE A 70 -0.69 9.48 -8.01
N ASN A 71 -1.43 8.83 -7.12
CA ASN A 71 -2.89 8.83 -7.16
C ASN A 71 -3.47 10.24 -7.06
N GLN A 72 -2.96 11.06 -6.13
CA GLN A 72 -3.38 12.46 -6.02
C GLN A 72 -3.06 13.25 -7.28
N MET A 73 -1.88 13.06 -7.86
CA MET A 73 -1.48 13.69 -9.12
C MET A 73 -2.43 13.30 -10.27
N LEU A 74 -2.72 12.01 -10.42
CA LEU A 74 -3.65 11.51 -11.44
C LEU A 74 -5.07 12.06 -11.24
N LYS A 75 -5.53 12.18 -10.00
CA LYS A 75 -6.81 12.81 -9.66
C LYS A 75 -6.87 14.28 -10.03
N GLU A 76 -5.81 15.05 -9.76
CA GLU A 76 -5.74 16.46 -10.19
C GLU A 76 -5.68 16.57 -11.72
N MET A 77 -4.92 15.70 -12.40
CA MET A 77 -4.89 15.67 -13.87
C MET A 77 -6.28 15.37 -14.45
N ARG A 78 -7.02 14.41 -13.90
CA ARG A 78 -8.40 14.11 -14.33
C ARG A 78 -9.32 15.33 -14.21
N LYS A 79 -9.21 16.11 -13.14
CA LYS A 79 -10.02 17.33 -12.97
C LYS A 79 -9.76 18.39 -14.05
N THR A 80 -8.60 18.37 -14.68
CA THR A 80 -8.25 19.30 -15.78
C THR A 80 -8.79 18.87 -17.13
N VAL A 81 -9.31 17.64 -17.26
CA VAL A 81 -9.93 17.16 -18.49
C VAL A 81 -11.40 17.57 -18.48
N ASP A 82 -11.77 18.47 -19.39
CA ASP A 82 -13.16 18.88 -19.57
C ASP A 82 -14.03 17.67 -19.96
N LYS A 83 -14.98 17.31 -19.10
CA LYS A 83 -16.00 16.30 -19.40
C LYS A 83 -17.01 16.89 -20.37
N SER A 84 -16.75 16.79 -21.69
CA SER A 84 -17.67 17.29 -22.71
C SER A 84 -18.66 16.21 -23.14
N GLY A 85 -19.96 16.39 -22.86
CA GLY A 85 -21.05 15.70 -23.56
C GLY A 85 -22.14 15.09 -22.69
N LEU A 86 -23.31 14.87 -23.30
CA LEU A 86 -24.58 14.30 -22.81
C LEU A 86 -24.50 12.94 -22.07
N ILE A 87 -23.31 12.39 -21.88
CA ILE A 87 -23.01 11.17 -21.13
C ILE A 87 -22.02 11.59 -20.03
N ASP A 88 -22.52 12.32 -19.03
CA ASP A 88 -21.73 12.62 -17.84
C ASP A 88 -21.71 11.37 -16.97
N GLY A 89 -20.51 10.81 -16.84
CA GLY A 89 -20.18 9.66 -16.03
C GLY A 89 -20.72 9.74 -14.61
N GLY A 90 -21.88 9.11 -14.42
CA GLY A 90 -22.57 9.06 -13.14
C GLY A 90 -21.75 8.40 -12.02
N MET A 91 -22.35 8.29 -10.84
CA MET A 91 -21.69 7.80 -9.62
C MET A 91 -20.92 6.48 -9.81
N ALA A 92 -21.44 5.55 -10.63
CA ALA A 92 -20.78 4.28 -10.90
C ALA A 92 -19.45 4.44 -11.68
N GLU A 93 -19.39 5.38 -12.62
CA GLU A 93 -18.17 5.69 -13.36
C GLU A 93 -17.13 6.31 -12.43
N GLN A 94 -17.53 7.26 -11.59
CA GLN A 94 -16.62 7.91 -10.64
C GLN A 94 -15.97 6.90 -9.69
N ILE A 95 -16.76 5.96 -9.16
CA ILE A 95 -16.25 4.89 -8.28
C ILE A 95 -15.29 3.97 -9.04
N PHE A 96 -15.64 3.58 -10.28
CA PHE A 96 -14.78 2.74 -11.10
C PHE A 96 -13.47 3.43 -11.44
N GLU A 97 -13.52 4.70 -11.84
CA GLU A 97 -12.36 5.53 -12.13
C GLU A 97 -11.46 5.66 -10.90
N ASP A 98 -12.02 5.94 -9.72
CA ASP A 98 -11.24 6.03 -8.48
C ASP A 98 -10.51 4.71 -8.17
N MET A 99 -11.20 3.57 -8.30
CA MET A 99 -10.59 2.25 -8.16
C MET A 99 -9.50 2.00 -9.21
N LEU A 100 -9.71 2.43 -10.45
CA LEU A 100 -8.76 2.28 -11.54
C LEU A 100 -7.48 3.08 -11.29
N TYR A 101 -7.61 4.34 -10.88
CA TYR A 101 -6.47 5.20 -10.55
C TYR A 101 -5.72 4.73 -9.31
N ASP A 102 -6.40 4.11 -8.34
CA ASP A 102 -5.75 3.47 -7.20
C ASP A 102 -4.84 2.30 -7.63
N GLU A 103 -5.26 1.47 -8.58
CA GLU A 103 -4.44 0.37 -9.08
C GLU A 103 -3.30 0.87 -10.00
N TYR A 104 -3.56 1.86 -10.86
CA TYR A 104 -2.49 2.48 -11.66
C TYR A 104 -1.40 3.10 -10.79
N ALA A 105 -1.79 3.79 -9.72
CA ALA A 105 -0.82 4.41 -8.84
C ALA A 105 0.08 3.38 -8.13
N LYS A 106 -0.45 2.21 -7.76
CA LYS A 106 0.32 1.10 -7.18
C LYS A 106 1.28 0.45 -8.18
N GLU A 107 0.84 0.26 -9.41
CA GLU A 107 1.72 -0.29 -10.45
C GLU A 107 2.83 0.70 -10.83
N PHE A 108 2.53 2.00 -10.80
CA PHE A 108 3.50 3.05 -11.05
C PHE A 108 4.53 3.23 -9.93
N SER A 109 4.14 3.05 -8.66
CA SER A 109 5.13 3.09 -7.56
C SER A 109 6.12 1.92 -7.61
N LYS A 110 5.69 0.73 -8.08
CA LYS A 110 6.58 -0.44 -8.25
C LYS A 110 7.58 -0.28 -9.39
N THR A 111 7.24 0.48 -10.43
CA THR A 111 8.09 0.65 -11.62
C THR A 111 9.25 1.63 -11.42
N LYS A 112 9.36 2.24 -10.22
CA LYS A 112 10.41 3.23 -9.87
C LYS A 112 10.50 4.43 -10.81
N THR A 113 9.42 4.72 -11.53
CA THR A 113 9.39 5.78 -12.56
C THR A 113 9.55 7.17 -11.95
N PHE A 114 8.96 7.41 -10.77
CA PHE A 114 9.00 8.71 -10.10
C PHE A 114 10.17 8.84 -9.12
N GLY A 115 10.66 7.73 -8.57
CA GLY A 115 11.85 7.68 -7.71
C GLY A 115 11.67 8.32 -6.34
N LEU A 116 10.45 8.70 -5.97
CA LEU A 116 10.14 9.32 -4.68
C LEU A 116 10.26 8.30 -3.54
N ALA A 117 9.82 7.06 -3.78
CA ALA A 117 9.97 5.98 -2.80
C ALA A 117 11.45 5.75 -2.45
N ASP A 118 12.35 5.84 -3.42
CA ASP A 118 13.79 5.68 -3.19
C ASP A 118 14.36 6.86 -2.39
N ILE A 119 13.91 8.09 -2.64
CA ILE A 119 14.31 9.28 -1.85
C ILE A 119 13.90 9.12 -0.38
N ILE A 120 12.64 8.74 -0.15
CA ILE A 120 12.10 8.54 1.20
C ILE A 120 12.84 7.40 1.90
N TYR A 121 13.00 6.27 1.22
CA TYR A 121 13.71 5.12 1.74
C TYR A 121 15.15 5.49 2.14
N ASN A 122 15.91 6.13 1.26
CA ASN A 122 17.30 6.51 1.52
C ASN A 122 17.44 7.52 2.67
N GLN A 123 16.45 8.39 2.85
CA GLN A 123 16.46 9.35 3.95
C GLN A 123 16.11 8.68 5.28
N MET A 124 15.15 7.75 5.27
CA MET A 124 14.66 7.08 6.47
C MET A 124 15.52 5.89 6.90
N GLU A 125 16.22 5.21 5.98
CA GLU A 125 17.10 4.07 6.28
C GLU A 125 18.23 4.47 7.23
N LYS A 126 18.64 5.74 7.24
CA LYS A 126 19.63 6.27 8.19
C LYS A 126 19.16 6.23 9.64
N TYR A 127 17.86 6.13 9.88
CA TYR A 127 17.22 6.17 11.20
C TYR A 127 16.69 4.81 11.66
N VAL A 128 16.86 3.75 10.85
CA VAL A 128 16.36 2.38 11.10
C VAL A 128 17.54 1.40 11.14
#